data_AF-A0D205-F1
#
_entry.id   AF-A0D205-F1
#
_cell.length_a   1.000
_cell.length_b   1.000
_cell.length_c   1.000
_cell.angle_alpha   90.00
_cell.angle_beta   90.00
_cell.angle_gamma   90.00
#
_symmetry.space_group_name_H-M   'P 1'
#
loop_
_entity.id
_entity.type
_entity.pdbx_description
1 polymer ?
#
loop_
_entity_poly.entity_id
_entity_poly.type
_entity_poly.pdbx_seq_one_letter_code
_entity_poly.pdbx_strand_id
1 'polypeptide(L)'
;MQQFDKDILVSEVVQIRNTKTGSYLAATGFNTQEKGFLFSSTTNINNYYVVGSDDPYNHYTLWTIVKVFDDTNRINYGDIVFLKNLSTKLYLIYEFEKLSEVSNQVRVSLNEKRQENFPLILQQQGEHIFSSKQYSIKNNMHLKIQTTKLTYFLQTSNKNYTSKQVKDYKEISCGKESDYNNWEIVKLNEERQQFFEIEPTQQLKINAQEIFDSDKIIIRNYKTGYSLHSHKKQYASTGMQEVTCFSYERDVNDWWVIQQTYQMASKQIQDQMPINLVHQETIKFLSVDEYNLAKSKNGNQVRATQASMQQSFIISTIDNQSLIIGKPFFLFYQPLNKYLCQGPSISEMQQTQYEAIMVDKITNSCLWVIEKKIK
;
A
#
# COMPACT_ATOMS: atom_id res chain seq x y z
N MET A 1 -23.06 12.33 -19.91
CA MET A 1 -23.05 12.03 -18.45
C MET A 1 -21.77 11.27 -18.18
N GLN A 2 -20.90 11.81 -17.33
CA GLN A 2 -19.46 11.53 -17.35
C GLN A 2 -19.09 10.11 -16.89
N GLN A 3 -18.19 9.47 -17.63
CA GLN A 3 -17.67 8.10 -17.45
C GLN A 3 -16.72 7.93 -16.24
N PHE A 4 -16.73 8.88 -15.29
CA PHE A 4 -15.78 8.95 -14.17
C PHE A 4 -16.18 8.07 -12.95
N ASP A 5 -17.39 7.53 -12.88
CA ASP A 5 -17.88 6.88 -11.63
C ASP A 5 -17.62 5.37 -11.51
N LYS A 6 -17.00 4.74 -12.52
CA LYS A 6 -16.76 3.30 -12.49
C LYS A 6 -15.53 2.98 -11.63
N ASP A 7 -15.71 2.08 -10.66
CA ASP A 7 -14.62 1.46 -9.91
C ASP A 7 -13.69 0.70 -10.85
N ILE A 8 -12.39 0.68 -10.51
CA ILE A 8 -11.41 -0.23 -11.12
C ILE A 8 -11.46 -1.57 -10.37
N LEU A 9 -11.53 -2.65 -11.13
CA LEU A 9 -11.54 -4.01 -10.58
C LEU A 9 -10.18 -4.71 -10.76
N VAL A 10 -9.84 -5.65 -9.86
CA VAL A 10 -8.56 -6.40 -9.84
C VAL A 10 -8.28 -7.12 -11.17
N SER A 11 -9.32 -7.57 -11.84
CA SER A 11 -9.20 -8.36 -13.05
C SER A 11 -9.09 -7.50 -14.32
N GLU A 12 -9.38 -6.20 -14.24
CA GLU A 12 -9.43 -5.33 -15.42
C GLU A 12 -8.06 -5.02 -16.00
N VAL A 13 -8.01 -4.97 -17.33
CA VAL A 13 -6.86 -4.40 -18.06
C VAL A 13 -7.00 -2.89 -18.06
N VAL A 14 -5.93 -2.22 -17.65
CA VAL A 14 -5.87 -0.77 -17.51
C VAL A 14 -4.62 -0.21 -18.17
N GLN A 15 -4.64 1.09 -18.41
CA GLN A 15 -3.44 1.88 -18.65
C GLN A 15 -3.14 2.72 -17.42
N ILE A 16 -1.86 3.05 -17.22
CA ILE A 16 -1.42 3.91 -16.10
C ILE A 16 -0.74 5.12 -16.72
N ARG A 17 -1.35 6.30 -16.56
CA ARG A 17 -0.90 7.52 -17.23
C ARG A 17 -0.38 8.52 -16.23
N ASN A 18 0.75 9.14 -16.55
CA ASN A 18 1.28 10.23 -15.74
C ASN A 18 0.55 11.52 -16.09
N THR A 19 0.00 12.20 -15.09
CA THR A 19 -0.82 13.40 -15.33
C THR A 19 0.03 14.62 -15.68
N LYS A 20 1.31 14.63 -15.31
CA LYS A 20 2.23 15.74 -15.59
C LYS A 20 2.78 15.69 -17.00
N THR A 21 3.25 14.52 -17.45
CA THR A 21 3.90 14.38 -18.77
C THR A 21 2.96 13.87 -19.86
N GLY A 22 1.78 13.37 -19.48
CA GLY A 22 0.80 12.76 -20.37
C GLY A 22 1.16 11.34 -20.81
N SER A 23 2.37 10.86 -20.49
CA SER A 23 2.88 9.56 -20.93
C SER A 23 2.26 8.40 -20.18
N TYR A 24 2.11 7.28 -20.87
CA TYR A 24 1.66 6.01 -20.35
C TYR A 24 2.85 5.17 -19.89
N LEU A 25 2.71 4.54 -18.72
CA LEU A 25 3.64 3.53 -18.25
C LEU A 25 3.65 2.37 -19.25
N ALA A 26 4.82 2.04 -19.81
CA ALA A 26 4.96 1.00 -20.81
C ALA A 26 6.14 0.08 -20.49
N ALA A 27 5.97 -1.21 -20.80
CA ALA A 27 7.09 -2.14 -20.88
C ALA A 27 7.85 -1.94 -22.20
N THR A 28 9.15 -2.24 -22.23
CA THR A 28 9.82 -2.48 -23.52
C THR A 28 9.59 -3.92 -23.93
N GLY A 29 8.99 -4.12 -25.11
CA GLY A 29 8.73 -5.44 -25.68
C GLY A 29 9.97 -6.24 -26.08
N PHE A 30 11.14 -5.64 -25.96
CA PHE A 30 12.42 -6.22 -26.33
C PHE A 30 13.37 -6.16 -25.14
N ASN A 31 14.23 -7.16 -25.13
CA ASN A 31 15.35 -7.22 -24.22
C ASN A 31 16.46 -6.30 -24.71
N THR A 32 16.96 -5.43 -23.83
CA THR A 32 18.13 -4.61 -24.12
C THR A 32 19.40 -5.33 -23.67
N GLN A 33 20.38 -5.44 -24.56
CA GLN A 33 21.69 -5.96 -24.21
C GLN A 33 22.56 -4.82 -23.64
N GLU A 34 22.69 -4.75 -22.31
CA GLU A 34 23.76 -3.95 -21.70
C GLU A 34 25.08 -4.72 -21.85
N LYS A 35 26.04 -4.16 -22.59
CA LYS A 35 27.41 -4.69 -22.63
C LYS A 35 28.12 -4.36 -21.31
N GLY A 36 28.00 -5.24 -20.32
CA GLY A 36 28.84 -5.22 -19.13
C GLY A 36 30.23 -5.77 -19.44
N PHE A 37 31.29 -5.06 -19.04
CA PHE A 37 32.65 -5.58 -19.05
C PHE A 37 32.99 -6.14 -17.66
N LEU A 38 32.69 -7.42 -17.45
CA LEU A 38 33.22 -8.20 -16.33
C LEU A 38 33.93 -9.42 -16.91
N PHE A 39 35.26 -9.47 -16.74
CA PHE A 39 36.11 -10.63 -17.06
C PHE A 39 35.92 -11.22 -18.47
N SER A 40 35.97 -10.39 -19.52
CA SER A 40 35.98 -10.82 -20.94
C SER A 40 34.78 -11.65 -21.43
N SER A 41 33.74 -11.83 -20.63
CA SER A 41 32.50 -12.51 -21.03
C SER A 41 31.33 -11.54 -20.98
N THR A 42 30.64 -11.35 -22.10
CA THR A 42 29.38 -10.60 -22.14
C THR A 42 28.29 -11.44 -21.49
N THR A 43 27.96 -11.17 -20.23
CA THR A 43 26.74 -11.72 -19.63
C THR A 43 25.54 -10.96 -20.19
N ASN A 44 24.67 -11.66 -20.93
CA ASN A 44 23.37 -11.13 -21.31
C ASN A 44 22.52 -10.98 -20.04
N ILE A 45 22.50 -9.79 -19.47
CA ILE A 45 21.49 -9.45 -18.47
C ILE A 45 20.27 -9.03 -19.27
N ASN A 46 19.19 -9.79 -19.13
CA ASN A 46 17.93 -9.44 -19.79
C ASN A 46 17.34 -8.19 -19.13
N ASN A 47 17.67 -7.01 -19.64
CA ASN A 47 17.17 -5.74 -19.10
C ASN A 47 15.93 -5.33 -19.90
N TYR A 48 14.77 -5.64 -19.35
CA TYR A 48 13.52 -5.06 -19.82
C TYR A 48 13.35 -3.70 -19.13
N TYR A 49 13.28 -2.65 -19.93
CA TYR A 49 13.04 -1.30 -19.44
C TYR A 49 11.55 -1.09 -19.20
N VAL A 50 11.26 -0.20 -18.26
CA VAL A 50 9.95 0.43 -18.12
C VAL A 50 10.11 1.88 -18.57
N VAL A 51 9.24 2.34 -19.43
CA VAL A 51 9.38 3.62 -20.14
C VAL A 51 8.07 4.42 -20.10
N GLY A 52 8.16 5.72 -20.33
CA GLY A 52 7.01 6.57 -20.62
C GLY A 52 6.75 6.62 -22.13
N SER A 53 5.62 6.07 -22.57
CA SER A 53 5.15 6.09 -23.96
C SER A 53 4.13 7.21 -24.15
N ASP A 54 4.33 8.06 -25.16
CA ASP A 54 3.33 9.07 -25.53
C ASP A 54 2.23 8.49 -26.44
N ASP A 55 2.41 7.26 -26.93
CA ASP A 55 1.41 6.53 -27.71
C ASP A 55 0.44 5.73 -26.80
N PRO A 56 -0.87 6.11 -26.74
CA PRO A 56 -1.89 5.37 -26.00
C PRO A 56 -2.32 4.05 -26.65
N TYR A 57 -1.95 3.78 -27.90
CA TYR A 57 -2.29 2.55 -28.63
C TYR A 57 -1.17 1.51 -28.61
N ASN A 58 -0.05 1.82 -27.96
CA ASN A 58 1.02 0.87 -27.76
C ASN A 58 0.57 -0.26 -26.84
N HIS A 59 0.56 -1.51 -27.35
CA HIS A 59 0.16 -2.71 -26.59
C HIS A 59 0.94 -2.87 -25.28
N TYR A 60 2.18 -2.40 -25.22
CA TYR A 60 3.01 -2.48 -24.02
C TYR A 60 2.59 -1.50 -22.90
N THR A 61 1.60 -0.63 -23.14
CA THR A 61 1.01 0.24 -22.11
C THR A 61 -0.08 -0.43 -21.27
N LEU A 62 -0.40 -1.69 -21.59
CA LEU A 62 -1.48 -2.44 -20.95
C LEU A 62 -1.00 -3.21 -19.73
N TRP A 63 -1.67 -3.01 -18.60
CA TRP A 63 -1.33 -3.60 -17.32
C TRP A 63 -2.54 -4.26 -16.67
N THR A 64 -2.28 -5.28 -15.86
CA THR A 64 -3.22 -5.77 -14.85
C THR A 64 -2.67 -5.46 -13.46
N ILE A 65 -3.57 -5.12 -12.54
CA ILE A 65 -3.23 -4.81 -11.14
C ILE A 65 -3.53 -6.05 -10.30
N VAL A 66 -2.48 -6.72 -9.85
CA VAL A 66 -2.59 -7.94 -9.05
C VAL A 66 -2.44 -7.58 -7.58
N LYS A 67 -3.49 -7.74 -6.78
CA LYS A 67 -3.38 -7.50 -5.33
C LYS A 67 -2.46 -8.54 -4.69
N VAL A 68 -1.74 -8.10 -3.66
CA VAL A 68 -1.02 -9.03 -2.78
C VAL A 68 -2.00 -9.80 -1.92
N PHE A 69 -3.08 -9.14 -1.52
CA PHE A 69 -4.13 -9.69 -0.67
C PHE A 69 -5.48 -9.57 -1.37
N ASP A 70 -6.09 -10.71 -1.70
CA ASP A 70 -7.39 -10.79 -2.37
C ASP A 70 -8.52 -10.64 -1.35
N ASP A 71 -8.74 -9.41 -0.86
CA ASP A 71 -9.80 -9.09 0.10
C ASP A 71 -11.13 -8.68 -0.55
N THR A 72 -11.04 -8.06 -1.74
CA THR A 72 -12.15 -7.48 -2.49
C THR A 72 -11.79 -7.48 -3.98
N ASN A 73 -12.80 -7.42 -4.84
CA ASN A 73 -12.56 -7.28 -6.28
C ASN A 73 -12.22 -5.85 -6.72
N ARG A 74 -12.24 -4.89 -5.81
CA ARG A 74 -12.00 -3.48 -6.12
C ARG A 74 -10.55 -3.15 -5.79
N ILE A 75 -9.99 -2.26 -6.58
CA ILE A 75 -8.72 -1.62 -6.23
C ILE A 75 -9.05 -0.43 -5.33
N ASN A 76 -8.45 -0.40 -4.15
CA ASN A 76 -8.63 0.64 -3.14
C ASN A 76 -7.30 1.35 -2.86
N TYR A 77 -7.36 2.56 -2.32
CA TYR A 77 -6.14 3.18 -1.80
C TYR A 77 -5.55 2.36 -0.62
N GLY A 78 -4.24 2.42 -0.49
CA GLY A 78 -3.44 1.60 0.40
C GLY A 78 -3.14 0.20 -0.10
N ASP A 79 -3.86 -0.30 -1.10
CA ASP A 79 -3.65 -1.66 -1.57
C ASP A 79 -2.20 -1.89 -1.96
N ILE A 80 -1.68 -3.01 -1.49
CA ILE A 80 -0.37 -3.51 -1.88
C ILE A 80 -0.57 -4.36 -3.12
N VAL A 81 0.08 -3.99 -4.22
CA VAL A 81 -0.17 -4.54 -5.55
C VAL A 81 1.12 -4.84 -6.31
N PHE A 82 0.99 -5.71 -7.30
CA PHE A 82 1.94 -5.90 -8.39
C PHE A 82 1.31 -5.39 -9.68
N LEU A 83 2.13 -4.81 -10.55
CA LEU A 83 1.72 -4.41 -11.90
C LEU A 83 2.28 -5.44 -12.88
N LYS A 84 1.41 -6.17 -13.56
CA LYS A 84 1.80 -7.15 -14.58
C LYS A 84 1.50 -6.61 -15.96
N ASN A 85 2.51 -6.53 -16.81
CA ASN A 85 2.33 -6.08 -18.18
C ASN A 85 1.60 -7.17 -18.98
N LEU A 86 0.57 -6.78 -19.73
CA LEU A 86 -0.24 -7.74 -20.47
C LEU A 86 0.51 -8.35 -21.65
N SER A 87 1.33 -7.58 -22.36
CA SER A 87 2.03 -8.04 -23.56
C SER A 87 3.24 -8.91 -23.21
N THR A 88 4.11 -8.45 -22.32
CA THR A 88 5.32 -9.20 -21.95
C THR A 88 5.06 -10.28 -20.91
N LYS A 89 3.92 -10.23 -20.21
CA LYS A 89 3.57 -11.08 -19.05
C LYS A 89 4.52 -10.90 -17.85
N LEU A 90 5.40 -9.91 -17.88
CA LEU A 90 6.37 -9.61 -16.82
C LEU A 90 5.77 -8.67 -15.78
N TYR A 91 6.32 -8.70 -14.57
CA TYR A 91 5.96 -7.84 -13.45
C TYR A 91 6.90 -6.65 -13.35
N LEU A 92 6.36 -5.46 -13.09
CA LEU A 92 7.15 -4.28 -12.74
C LEU A 92 7.83 -4.49 -11.38
N ILE A 93 9.13 -4.20 -11.32
CA ILE A 93 9.91 -4.20 -10.09
C ILE A 93 10.74 -2.90 -9.98
N TYR A 94 11.14 -2.55 -8.76
CA TYR A 94 12.10 -1.49 -8.48
C TYR A 94 13.38 -2.08 -7.90
N GLU A 95 14.54 -1.66 -8.40
CA GLU A 95 15.84 -2.25 -8.08
C GLU A 95 16.65 -1.29 -7.20
N PHE A 96 16.47 -1.35 -5.87
CA PHE A 96 17.05 -0.36 -4.95
C PHE A 96 18.59 -0.25 -4.97
N GLU A 97 19.28 -1.30 -5.41
CA GLU A 97 20.75 -1.32 -5.54
C GLU A 97 21.24 -0.73 -6.87
N LYS A 98 20.33 -0.44 -7.80
CA LYS A 98 20.67 0.08 -9.12
C LYS A 98 20.02 1.43 -9.34
N LEU A 99 20.81 2.33 -9.90
CA LEU A 99 20.36 3.66 -10.23
C LEU A 99 20.07 3.75 -11.72
N SER A 100 19.09 4.56 -12.06
CA SER A 100 18.77 4.92 -13.43
C SER A 100 19.87 5.80 -14.00
N GLU A 101 20.25 5.55 -15.25
CA GLU A 101 21.29 6.28 -15.98
C GLU A 101 20.97 7.76 -16.22
N VAL A 102 19.70 8.17 -16.11
CA VAL A 102 19.27 9.55 -16.42
C VAL A 102 19.10 10.38 -15.14
N SER A 103 18.29 9.90 -14.20
CA SER A 103 17.96 10.64 -12.98
C SER A 103 18.86 10.32 -11.79
N ASN A 104 19.66 9.25 -11.86
CA ASN A 104 20.40 8.69 -10.73
C ASN A 104 19.49 8.32 -9.54
N GLN A 105 18.24 7.96 -9.83
CA GLN A 105 17.25 7.48 -8.86
C GLN A 105 17.07 5.96 -8.98
N VAL A 106 16.26 5.34 -8.12
CA VAL A 106 16.08 3.89 -8.14
C VAL A 106 15.53 3.43 -9.48
N ARG A 107 16.23 2.47 -10.10
CA ARG A 107 15.86 1.91 -11.39
C ARG A 107 14.56 1.12 -11.29
N VAL A 108 13.75 1.21 -12.34
CA VAL A 108 12.54 0.39 -12.54
C VAL A 108 12.76 -0.52 -13.75
N SER A 109 12.37 -1.78 -13.63
CA SER A 109 12.56 -2.82 -14.66
C SER A 109 11.41 -3.83 -14.61
N LEU A 110 11.49 -4.87 -15.44
CA LEU A 110 10.54 -5.99 -15.43
C LEU A 110 11.20 -7.31 -15.03
N ASN A 111 10.41 -8.17 -14.39
CA ASN A 111 10.81 -9.52 -13.98
C ASN A 111 9.78 -10.57 -14.41
N GLU A 112 10.23 -11.76 -14.78
CA GLU A 112 9.35 -12.87 -15.15
C GLU A 112 8.49 -13.35 -13.99
N LYS A 113 9.08 -13.38 -12.79
CA LYS A 113 8.40 -13.84 -11.58
C LYS A 113 7.97 -12.64 -10.76
N ARG A 114 6.81 -12.80 -10.12
CA ARG A 114 6.40 -11.92 -9.03
C ARG A 114 7.47 -12.02 -7.94
N GLN A 115 8.17 -10.92 -7.71
CA GLN A 115 9.16 -10.84 -6.66
C GLN A 115 8.45 -10.32 -5.41
N GLU A 116 8.12 -11.22 -4.47
CA GLU A 116 7.33 -10.87 -3.29
C GLU A 116 7.90 -9.68 -2.51
N ASN A 117 9.20 -9.44 -2.62
CA ASN A 117 9.91 -8.34 -1.97
C ASN A 117 9.69 -6.94 -2.57
N PHE A 118 9.03 -6.80 -3.72
CA PHE A 118 8.92 -5.54 -4.45
C PHE A 118 7.50 -5.13 -4.86
N PRO A 119 6.47 -5.27 -4.01
CA PRO A 119 5.16 -4.73 -4.32
C PRO A 119 5.14 -3.20 -4.20
N LEU A 120 4.05 -2.62 -4.69
CA LEU A 120 3.77 -1.19 -4.69
C LEU A 120 2.52 -0.90 -3.85
N ILE A 121 2.39 0.32 -3.35
CA ILE A 121 1.22 0.82 -2.62
C ILE A 121 0.55 1.90 -3.46
N LEU A 122 -0.76 1.80 -3.66
CA LEU A 122 -1.55 2.83 -4.35
C LEU A 122 -2.06 3.87 -3.36
N GLN A 123 -1.60 5.12 -3.43
CA GLN A 123 -1.94 6.16 -2.46
C GLN A 123 -2.83 7.24 -3.03
N GLN A 124 -3.77 7.73 -2.23
CA GLN A 124 -4.59 8.88 -2.61
C GLN A 124 -3.79 10.17 -2.53
N GLN A 125 -4.06 11.08 -3.46
CA GLN A 125 -3.57 12.45 -3.40
C GLN A 125 -4.50 13.33 -2.55
N GLY A 126 -3.93 14.07 -1.59
CA GLY A 126 -4.65 15.02 -0.74
C GLY A 126 -5.40 14.39 0.45
N GLU A 127 -6.18 15.22 1.15
CA GLU A 127 -6.89 14.86 2.40
C GLU A 127 -8.37 14.50 2.22
N HIS A 128 -8.81 14.21 0.99
CA HIS A 128 -10.23 14.11 0.65
C HIS A 128 -10.92 12.77 1.02
N ILE A 129 -10.25 11.86 1.72
CA ILE A 129 -10.82 10.54 2.10
C ILE A 129 -12.13 10.72 2.89
N PHE A 130 -12.15 11.66 3.83
CA PHE A 130 -13.27 11.82 4.75
C PHE A 130 -14.53 12.39 4.10
N SER A 131 -14.36 13.26 3.09
CA SER A 131 -15.47 13.92 2.43
C SER A 131 -16.18 13.01 1.42
N SER A 132 -15.44 12.16 0.72
CA SER A 132 -16.02 11.38 -0.39
C SER A 132 -16.64 10.06 0.07
N LYS A 133 -16.20 9.51 1.21
CA LYS A 133 -16.43 8.09 1.56
C LYS A 133 -16.08 7.12 0.42
N GLN A 134 -15.26 7.55 -0.53
CA GLN A 134 -14.84 6.78 -1.69
C GLN A 134 -13.44 6.22 -1.41
N TYR A 135 -13.38 4.92 -1.18
CA TYR A 135 -12.14 4.19 -0.89
C TYR A 135 -11.61 3.43 -2.10
N SER A 136 -12.49 3.12 -3.04
CA SER A 136 -12.13 2.48 -4.30
C SER A 136 -11.59 3.52 -5.27
N ILE A 137 -10.55 3.13 -5.99
CA ILE A 137 -9.97 3.93 -7.05
C ILE A 137 -10.94 3.90 -8.23
N LYS A 138 -11.40 5.09 -8.62
CA LYS A 138 -12.24 5.28 -9.81
C LYS A 138 -11.38 5.52 -11.04
N ASN A 139 -11.97 5.30 -12.21
CA ASN A 139 -11.37 5.64 -13.49
C ASN A 139 -10.93 7.12 -13.54
N ASN A 140 -9.69 7.36 -13.98
CA ASN A 140 -9.06 8.68 -14.07
C ASN A 140 -8.88 9.43 -12.73
N MET A 141 -8.99 8.73 -11.58
CA MET A 141 -8.63 9.35 -10.31
C MET A 141 -7.12 9.42 -10.15
N HIS A 142 -6.66 10.55 -9.63
CA HIS A 142 -5.25 10.76 -9.34
C HIS A 142 -4.80 9.94 -8.14
N LEU A 143 -3.58 9.41 -8.23
CA LEU A 143 -2.94 8.62 -7.20
C LEU A 143 -1.41 8.71 -7.30
N LYS A 144 -0.74 8.24 -6.25
CA LYS A 144 0.70 8.00 -6.22
C LYS A 144 0.97 6.51 -6.08
N ILE A 145 2.03 6.02 -6.71
CA ILE A 145 2.44 4.61 -6.63
C ILE A 145 3.73 4.56 -5.83
N GLN A 146 3.66 4.13 -4.57
CA GLN A 146 4.79 4.11 -3.66
C GLN A 146 5.44 2.72 -3.61
N THR A 147 6.77 2.67 -3.54
CA THR A 147 7.53 1.48 -3.19
C THR A 147 7.30 1.11 -1.72
N THR A 148 7.22 -0.20 -1.44
CA THR A 148 7.06 -0.68 -0.05
C THR A 148 8.32 -0.52 0.80
N LYS A 149 9.53 -0.66 0.22
CA LYS A 149 10.79 -0.65 0.98
C LYS A 149 11.40 0.74 1.22
N LEU A 150 11.34 1.65 0.25
CA LEU A 150 12.11 2.91 0.29
C LEU A 150 11.27 4.17 0.51
N THR A 151 9.94 4.06 0.62
CA THR A 151 9.00 5.21 0.58
C THR A 151 9.12 6.09 -0.66
N TYR A 152 9.85 5.63 -1.68
CA TYR A 152 9.97 6.32 -2.97
C TYR A 152 8.73 6.09 -3.81
N PHE A 153 8.47 7.00 -4.73
CA PHE A 153 7.33 6.99 -5.62
C PHE A 153 7.77 6.77 -7.05
N LEU A 154 6.99 5.96 -7.78
CA LEU A 154 7.13 5.82 -9.22
C LEU A 154 6.93 7.19 -9.88
N GLN A 155 7.81 7.56 -10.78
CA GLN A 155 7.72 8.79 -11.57
C GLN A 155 8.14 8.56 -13.00
N THR A 156 7.71 9.49 -13.84
CA THR A 156 8.28 9.67 -15.17
C THR A 156 9.06 10.96 -15.26
N SER A 157 10.22 10.91 -15.89
CA SER A 157 11.06 12.08 -16.13
C SER A 157 10.59 12.86 -17.35
N ASN A 158 10.91 14.15 -17.41
CA ASN A 158 10.84 14.91 -18.66
C ASN A 158 12.03 14.63 -19.58
N LYS A 159 13.02 13.87 -19.10
CA LYS A 159 14.17 13.44 -19.89
C LYS A 159 13.94 12.04 -20.43
N ASN A 160 14.47 11.79 -21.62
CA ASN A 160 14.50 10.47 -22.19
C ASN A 160 15.69 9.66 -21.67
N TYR A 161 15.64 8.35 -21.86
CA TYR A 161 16.81 7.49 -21.67
C TYR A 161 17.99 7.92 -22.55
N THR A 162 19.21 7.57 -22.12
CA THR A 162 20.42 7.84 -22.90
C THR A 162 20.83 6.63 -23.75
N SER A 163 20.44 5.42 -23.32
CA SER A 163 20.65 4.19 -24.07
C SER A 163 20.00 4.27 -25.45
N LYS A 164 20.78 3.96 -26.49
CA LYS A 164 20.37 4.07 -27.90
C LYS A 164 19.06 3.34 -28.23
N GLN A 165 18.74 2.26 -27.51
CA GLN A 165 17.57 1.43 -27.77
C GLN A 165 16.26 2.02 -27.23
N VAL A 166 16.34 2.92 -26.25
CA VAL A 166 15.17 3.50 -25.57
C VAL A 166 15.23 5.03 -25.50
N LYS A 167 16.17 5.66 -26.22
CA LYS A 167 16.44 7.10 -26.21
C LYS A 167 15.26 8.00 -26.61
N ASP A 168 14.26 7.43 -27.26
CA ASP A 168 13.09 8.17 -27.72
C ASP A 168 11.94 8.11 -26.69
N TYR A 169 12.12 7.37 -25.60
CA TYR A 169 11.14 7.24 -24.52
C TYR A 169 11.58 7.97 -23.26
N LYS A 170 10.59 8.50 -22.53
CA LYS A 170 10.80 9.13 -21.22
C LYS A 170 11.22 8.10 -20.19
N GLU A 171 12.13 8.51 -19.30
CA GLU A 171 12.58 7.66 -18.21
C GLU A 171 11.45 7.37 -17.20
N ILE A 172 11.42 6.14 -16.69
CA ILE A 172 10.66 5.76 -15.49
C ILE A 172 11.63 5.35 -14.39
N SER A 173 11.43 5.89 -13.20
CA SER A 173 12.26 5.64 -12.02
C SER A 173 11.44 5.74 -10.73
N CYS A 174 12.04 5.38 -9.60
CA CYS A 174 11.48 5.60 -8.27
C CYS A 174 12.32 6.62 -7.50
N GLY A 175 11.70 7.68 -7.00
CA GLY A 175 12.40 8.73 -6.24
C GLY A 175 11.55 9.36 -5.15
N LYS A 176 12.07 10.42 -4.53
CA LYS A 176 11.32 11.22 -3.55
C LYS A 176 10.10 11.88 -4.20
N GLU A 177 9.14 12.27 -3.36
CA GLU A 177 7.92 12.94 -3.79
C GLU A 177 8.20 14.19 -4.63
N SER A 178 7.51 14.28 -5.77
CA SER A 178 7.59 15.35 -6.76
C SER A 178 6.30 15.45 -7.58
N ASP A 179 6.20 16.47 -8.41
CA ASP A 179 5.08 16.65 -9.35
C ASP A 179 5.01 15.56 -10.42
N TYR A 180 6.08 14.81 -10.63
CA TYR A 180 6.19 13.74 -11.60
C TYR A 180 5.68 12.39 -11.08
N ASN A 181 5.26 12.32 -9.81
CA ASN A 181 4.71 11.11 -9.19
C ASN A 181 3.19 11.00 -9.28
N ASN A 182 2.52 11.88 -10.01
CA ASN A 182 1.07 11.89 -10.13
C ASN A 182 0.62 11.02 -11.30
N TRP A 183 -0.13 9.97 -10.98
CA TRP A 183 -0.62 8.97 -11.92
C TRP A 183 -2.15 8.92 -11.91
N GLU A 184 -2.73 8.44 -13.00
CA GLU A 184 -4.12 8.05 -13.09
C GLU A 184 -4.22 6.62 -13.66
N ILE A 185 -5.18 5.84 -13.17
CA ILE A 185 -5.54 4.56 -13.79
C ILE A 185 -6.66 4.82 -14.79
N VAL A 186 -6.38 4.51 -16.06
CA VAL A 186 -7.28 4.70 -17.19
C VAL A 186 -7.84 3.35 -17.60
N LYS A 187 -9.14 3.20 -17.41
CA LYS A 187 -9.89 2.03 -17.88
C LYS A 187 -10.03 2.08 -19.40
N LEU A 188 -9.81 0.95 -20.06
CA LEU A 188 -10.07 0.83 -21.49
C LEU A 188 -11.58 0.90 -21.77
N ASN A 189 -11.98 1.73 -22.73
CA ASN A 189 -13.33 1.69 -23.28
C ASN A 189 -13.50 0.49 -24.23
N GLU A 190 -14.74 0.17 -24.60
CA GLU A 190 -15.05 -1.01 -25.45
C GLU A 190 -14.31 -0.96 -26.79
N GLU A 191 -14.23 0.23 -27.42
CA GLU A 191 -13.50 0.46 -28.66
C GLU A 191 -12.01 0.10 -28.53
N ARG A 192 -11.35 0.56 -27.47
CA ARG A 192 -9.93 0.22 -27.23
C ARG A 192 -9.76 -1.25 -26.86
N GLN A 193 -10.68 -1.85 -26.11
CA GLN A 193 -10.60 -3.27 -25.77
C GLN A 193 -10.62 -4.13 -27.04
N GLN A 194 -11.47 -3.78 -28.02
CA GLN A 194 -11.51 -4.46 -29.32
C GLN A 194 -10.20 -4.30 -30.08
N PHE A 195 -9.60 -3.10 -30.08
CA PHE A 195 -8.30 -2.87 -30.72
C PHE A 195 -7.19 -3.77 -30.17
N PHE A 196 -7.25 -4.10 -28.88
CA PHE A 196 -6.25 -4.94 -28.22
C PHE A 196 -6.60 -6.44 -28.17
N GLU A 197 -7.75 -6.84 -28.74
CA GLU A 197 -8.26 -8.22 -28.68
C GLU A 197 -8.34 -8.76 -27.24
N ILE A 198 -8.72 -7.90 -26.29
CA ILE A 198 -8.82 -8.27 -24.87
C ILE A 198 -10.20 -8.87 -24.61
N GLU A 199 -10.22 -10.13 -24.18
CA GLU A 199 -11.45 -10.76 -23.70
C GLU A 199 -12.01 -10.04 -22.46
N PRO A 200 -13.33 -9.83 -22.37
CA PRO A 200 -13.96 -9.21 -21.21
C PRO A 200 -13.60 -9.96 -19.94
N THR A 201 -13.14 -9.25 -18.92
CA THR A 201 -12.74 -9.93 -17.71
C THR A 201 -13.94 -10.39 -16.91
N GLN A 202 -13.96 -11.68 -16.55
CA GLN A 202 -14.97 -12.21 -15.66
C GLN A 202 -14.85 -11.52 -14.30
N GLN A 203 -15.99 -11.03 -13.79
CA GLN A 203 -16.08 -10.57 -12.43
C GLN A 203 -15.97 -11.79 -11.52
N LEU A 204 -14.84 -11.93 -10.84
CA LEU A 204 -14.77 -12.80 -9.66
C LEU A 204 -15.78 -12.26 -8.65
N LYS A 205 -16.39 -13.14 -7.85
CA LYS A 205 -17.23 -12.72 -6.71
C LYS A 205 -16.48 -13.07 -5.44
N ILE A 206 -15.65 -12.15 -4.96
CA ILE A 206 -14.99 -12.30 -3.66
C ILE A 206 -16.04 -11.90 -2.61
N ASN A 207 -16.42 -12.85 -1.78
CA ASN A 207 -17.30 -12.58 -0.66
C ASN A 207 -16.52 -11.81 0.41
N ALA A 208 -17.09 -10.70 0.88
CA ALA A 208 -16.60 -9.97 2.03
C ALA A 208 -16.40 -10.94 3.21
N GLN A 209 -15.19 -10.99 3.74
CA GLN A 209 -14.89 -11.84 4.90
C GLN A 209 -15.09 -11.05 6.19
N GLU A 210 -16.06 -11.49 6.99
CA GLU A 210 -16.37 -10.91 8.29
C GLU A 210 -15.32 -11.24 9.35
N ILE A 211 -15.20 -10.35 10.34
CA ILE A 211 -14.26 -10.48 11.45
C ILE A 211 -15.01 -10.83 12.73
N PHE A 212 -14.51 -11.84 13.42
CA PHE A 212 -15.08 -12.36 14.65
C PHE A 212 -14.11 -12.22 15.82
N ASP A 213 -14.67 -12.27 17.02
CA ASP A 213 -13.92 -12.39 18.26
C ASP A 213 -12.90 -13.54 18.20
N SER A 214 -11.72 -13.28 18.76
CA SER A 214 -10.56 -14.17 18.75
C SER A 214 -9.93 -14.42 17.37
N ASP A 215 -10.34 -13.70 16.33
CA ASP A 215 -9.68 -13.78 15.03
C ASP A 215 -8.27 -13.22 15.09
N LYS A 216 -7.33 -13.96 14.49
CA LYS A 216 -5.96 -13.50 14.29
C LYS A 216 -5.89 -12.71 12.98
N ILE A 217 -5.44 -11.47 13.05
CA ILE A 217 -5.54 -10.49 11.96
C ILE A 217 -4.23 -9.71 11.79
N ILE A 218 -4.03 -9.18 10.58
CA ILE A 218 -3.06 -8.12 10.30
C ILE A 218 -3.84 -6.83 10.08
N ILE A 219 -3.47 -5.79 10.83
CA ILE A 219 -4.05 -4.45 10.72
C ILE A 219 -3.05 -3.56 9.99
N ARG A 220 -3.50 -2.89 8.93
CA ARG A 220 -2.67 -2.06 8.06
C ARG A 220 -3.22 -0.64 7.99
N ASN A 221 -2.33 0.34 7.98
CA ASN A 221 -2.66 1.71 7.69
C ASN A 221 -3.17 1.84 6.25
N TYR A 222 -4.35 2.42 6.09
CA TYR A 222 -5.02 2.57 4.81
C TYR A 222 -4.24 3.47 3.86
N LYS A 223 -3.59 4.54 4.34
CA LYS A 223 -2.86 5.46 3.47
C LYS A 223 -1.52 4.87 3.03
N THR A 224 -0.74 4.36 3.97
CA THR A 224 0.69 4.05 3.75
C THR A 224 0.95 2.60 3.45
N GLY A 225 0.00 1.71 3.73
CA GLY A 225 0.18 0.28 3.60
C GLY A 225 1.00 -0.38 4.72
N TYR A 226 1.42 0.37 5.75
CA TYR A 226 2.21 -0.17 6.86
C TYR A 226 1.35 -0.91 7.88
N SER A 227 1.82 -2.05 8.37
CA SER A 227 1.14 -2.85 9.39
C SER A 227 1.41 -2.31 10.79
N LEU A 228 0.40 -2.41 11.66
CA LEU A 228 0.58 -2.25 13.09
C LEU A 228 1.45 -3.40 13.59
N HIS A 229 2.59 -3.06 14.20
CA HIS A 229 3.68 -4.00 14.45
C HIS A 229 4.14 -3.90 15.90
N SER A 230 4.40 -5.02 16.57
CA SER A 230 5.00 -5.00 17.90
C SER A 230 6.04 -6.10 18.07
N HIS A 231 7.07 -5.82 18.86
CA HIS A 231 8.17 -6.75 19.09
C HIS A 231 8.74 -6.57 20.48
N LYS A 232 9.65 -7.45 20.91
CA LYS A 232 10.23 -7.42 22.26
C LYS A 232 11.12 -6.21 22.55
N LYS A 233 11.51 -5.40 21.56
CA LYS A 233 12.24 -4.14 21.82
C LYS A 233 11.35 -3.12 22.52
N GLN A 234 11.99 -2.22 23.24
CA GLN A 234 11.36 -1.21 24.08
C GLN A 234 11.79 0.18 23.62
N TYR A 235 10.91 1.17 23.73
CA TYR A 235 11.28 2.57 23.55
C TYR A 235 12.42 2.93 24.51
N ALA A 236 13.45 3.62 24.02
CA ALA A 236 14.59 4.03 24.84
C ALA A 236 14.15 5.03 25.92
N SER A 237 13.20 5.90 25.59
CA SER A 237 12.69 6.93 26.49
C SER A 237 11.93 6.36 27.69
N THR A 238 11.20 5.26 27.54
CA THR A 238 10.23 4.79 28.55
C THR A 238 10.47 3.37 29.04
N GLY A 239 11.30 2.58 28.35
CA GLY A 239 11.49 1.16 28.64
C GLY A 239 10.25 0.31 28.36
N MET A 240 9.21 0.87 27.74
CA MET A 240 7.97 0.16 27.44
C MET A 240 8.06 -0.54 26.09
N GLN A 241 7.38 -1.69 25.94
CA GLN A 241 7.40 -2.42 24.68
C GLN A 241 6.81 -1.58 23.56
N GLU A 242 7.56 -1.51 22.48
CA GLU A 242 7.26 -0.65 21.36
C GLU A 242 6.15 -1.22 20.47
N VAL A 243 5.33 -0.30 19.94
CA VAL A 243 4.38 -0.57 18.87
C VAL A 243 4.64 0.44 17.77
N THR A 244 4.91 -0.04 16.57
CA THR A 244 5.28 0.75 15.41
C THR A 244 4.35 0.49 14.24
N CYS A 245 4.59 1.20 13.14
CA CYS A 245 4.07 0.91 11.82
C CYS A 245 5.22 0.40 10.96
N PHE A 246 5.18 -0.88 10.58
CA PHE A 246 6.21 -1.52 9.78
C PHE A 246 5.75 -1.66 8.32
N SER A 247 6.69 -1.52 7.40
CA SER A 247 6.43 -1.77 5.99
C SER A 247 6.30 -3.27 5.69
N TYR A 248 6.54 -3.65 4.45
CA TYR A 248 6.62 -5.04 4.01
C TYR A 248 8.07 -5.55 4.13
N GLU A 249 8.39 -6.84 4.30
CA GLU A 249 7.55 -8.07 4.40
C GLU A 249 6.74 -8.18 5.69
N ARG A 250 5.60 -8.90 5.65
CA ARG A 250 4.82 -9.20 6.85
C ARG A 250 5.46 -10.33 7.65
N ASP A 251 5.43 -10.25 8.97
CA ASP A 251 5.93 -11.29 9.87
C ASP A 251 4.96 -11.53 11.07
N VAL A 252 5.40 -12.35 12.03
CA VAL A 252 4.61 -12.68 13.23
C VAL A 252 4.38 -11.48 14.15
N ASN A 253 5.22 -10.44 14.06
CA ASN A 253 5.11 -9.23 14.86
C ASN A 253 3.97 -8.31 14.36
N ASP A 254 3.39 -8.62 13.19
CA ASP A 254 2.20 -7.94 12.67
C ASP A 254 0.89 -8.63 13.10
N TRP A 255 0.96 -9.75 13.83
CA TRP A 255 -0.21 -10.57 14.14
C TRP A 255 -0.86 -10.11 15.45
N TRP A 256 -2.12 -9.71 15.33
CA TRP A 256 -2.95 -9.31 16.47
C TRP A 256 -4.16 -10.22 16.58
N VAL A 257 -4.56 -10.55 17.80
CA VAL A 257 -5.84 -11.20 18.08
C VAL A 257 -6.82 -10.13 18.49
N ILE A 258 -7.92 -10.00 17.75
CA ILE A 258 -9.02 -9.10 18.12
C ILE A 258 -9.88 -9.78 19.18
N GLN A 259 -10.12 -9.11 20.29
CA GLN A 259 -10.93 -9.65 21.39
C GLN A 259 -12.00 -8.65 21.79
N GLN A 260 -13.23 -9.10 21.93
CA GLN A 260 -14.29 -8.29 22.54
C GLN A 260 -13.98 -8.07 24.02
N THR A 261 -14.28 -6.88 24.53
CA THR A 261 -14.01 -6.57 25.96
C THR A 261 -15.04 -7.16 26.90
N TYR A 262 -16.23 -7.50 26.38
CA TYR A 262 -17.32 -8.14 27.10
C TYR A 262 -17.83 -9.32 26.27
N GLN A 263 -18.31 -10.37 26.93
CA GLN A 263 -18.96 -11.48 26.24
C GLN A 263 -20.31 -11.01 25.69
N MET A 264 -20.38 -10.86 24.37
CA MET A 264 -21.60 -10.50 23.65
C MET A 264 -22.21 -11.75 23.00
N ALA A 265 -23.52 -11.72 22.76
CA ALA A 265 -24.21 -12.82 22.09
C ALA A 265 -23.70 -13.02 20.65
N SER A 266 -23.39 -11.92 19.95
CA SER A 266 -22.73 -11.96 18.65
C SER A 266 -21.22 -11.95 18.82
N LYS A 267 -20.55 -12.92 18.18
CA LYS A 267 -19.09 -12.92 18.07
C LYS A 267 -18.58 -12.03 16.94
N GLN A 268 -19.44 -11.55 16.05
CA GLN A 268 -19.03 -10.68 14.96
C GLN A 268 -18.63 -9.31 15.53
N ILE A 269 -17.51 -8.75 15.06
CA ILE A 269 -17.06 -7.42 15.47
C ILE A 269 -17.87 -6.37 14.70
N GLN A 270 -18.55 -5.49 15.44
CA GLN A 270 -19.44 -4.46 14.91
C GLN A 270 -18.87 -3.05 15.09
N ASP A 271 -19.46 -2.09 14.38
CA ASP A 271 -19.21 -0.67 14.62
C ASP A 271 -19.51 -0.29 16.08
N GLN A 272 -18.75 0.65 16.62
CA GLN A 272 -18.78 1.11 18.01
C GLN A 272 -18.48 0.02 19.06
N MET A 273 -18.01 -1.15 18.64
CA MET A 273 -17.70 -2.22 19.58
C MET A 273 -16.37 -1.96 20.30
N PRO A 274 -16.33 -2.03 21.63
CA PRO A 274 -15.09 -2.01 22.38
C PRO A 274 -14.34 -3.34 22.23
N ILE A 275 -13.07 -3.23 21.86
CA ILE A 275 -12.17 -4.35 21.62
C ILE A 275 -10.84 -4.17 22.34
N ASN A 276 -10.15 -5.29 22.51
CA ASN A 276 -8.74 -5.38 22.81
C ASN A 276 -8.01 -5.92 21.58
N LEU A 277 -6.79 -5.45 21.37
CA LEU A 277 -5.87 -6.02 20.39
C LEU A 277 -4.72 -6.67 21.15
N VAL A 278 -4.63 -8.00 21.09
CA VAL A 278 -3.60 -8.77 21.78
C VAL A 278 -2.54 -9.16 20.77
N HIS A 279 -1.31 -8.71 20.99
CA HIS A 279 -0.19 -9.08 20.15
C HIS A 279 0.10 -10.58 20.29
N GLN A 280 0.10 -11.32 19.18
CA GLN A 280 0.15 -12.78 19.18
C GLN A 280 1.44 -13.35 19.81
N GLU A 281 2.59 -12.76 19.51
CA GLU A 281 3.89 -13.29 19.95
C GLU A 281 4.18 -12.97 21.42
N THR A 282 3.84 -11.76 21.86
CA THR A 282 4.15 -11.31 23.23
C THR A 282 2.99 -11.43 24.20
N ILE A 283 1.79 -11.77 23.72
CA ILE A 283 0.54 -11.87 24.49
C ILE A 283 0.24 -10.56 25.26
N LYS A 284 0.72 -9.44 24.72
CA LYS A 284 0.54 -8.11 25.33
C LYS A 284 -0.56 -7.36 24.63
N PHE A 285 -1.30 -6.58 25.38
CA PHE A 285 -2.38 -5.75 24.89
C PHE A 285 -1.82 -4.45 24.29
N LEU A 286 -2.34 -4.07 23.13
CA LEU A 286 -2.21 -2.71 22.63
C LEU A 286 -2.75 -1.76 23.70
N SER A 287 -1.95 -0.77 24.07
CA SER A 287 -2.23 0.10 25.19
C SER A 287 -1.66 1.50 24.95
N VAL A 288 -2.27 2.48 25.60
CA VAL A 288 -1.80 3.87 25.53
C VAL A 288 -1.12 4.23 26.85
N ASP A 289 -0.10 5.06 26.79
CA ASP A 289 0.43 5.68 27.99
C ASP A 289 -0.39 6.92 28.40
N GLU A 290 -1.38 6.70 29.25
CA GLU A 290 -2.30 7.74 29.76
C GLU A 290 -1.61 8.79 30.62
N TYR A 291 -0.54 8.40 31.31
CA TYR A 291 0.20 9.26 32.22
C TYR A 291 1.16 10.23 31.50
N ASN A 292 1.17 10.23 30.16
CA ASN A 292 2.04 11.10 29.36
C ASN A 292 3.53 10.95 29.70
N LEU A 293 3.95 9.83 30.28
CA LEU A 293 5.35 9.53 30.54
C LEU A 293 6.10 9.30 29.21
N ALA A 294 5.35 8.88 28.18
CA ALA A 294 5.80 8.54 26.84
C ALA A 294 5.15 9.48 25.79
N LYS A 295 5.70 10.67 25.59
CA LYS A 295 5.31 11.56 24.48
C LYS A 295 6.31 11.46 23.33
N SER A 296 5.83 11.03 22.18
CA SER A 296 6.47 11.39 20.92
C SER A 296 6.31 12.89 20.71
N LYS A 297 7.18 13.50 19.88
CA LYS A 297 6.99 14.88 19.42
C LYS A 297 5.63 15.10 18.75
N ASN A 298 4.98 14.04 18.28
CA ASN A 298 3.77 14.11 17.46
C ASN A 298 2.50 13.61 18.15
N GLY A 299 2.59 13.04 19.35
CA GLY A 299 1.44 12.46 20.04
C GLY A 299 1.81 11.56 21.21
N ASN A 300 0.80 10.94 21.82
CA ASN A 300 1.01 9.94 22.87
C ASN A 300 1.55 8.65 22.23
N GLN A 301 2.66 8.10 22.73
CA GLN A 301 3.16 6.82 22.25
C GLN A 301 2.17 5.70 22.59
N VAL A 302 2.05 4.76 21.66
CA VAL A 302 1.31 3.52 21.85
C VAL A 302 2.30 2.41 22.16
N ARG A 303 1.92 1.50 23.05
CA ARG A 303 2.78 0.47 23.62
C ARG A 303 2.05 -0.86 23.73
N ALA A 304 2.81 -1.92 23.96
CA ALA A 304 2.27 -3.23 24.30
C ALA A 304 2.52 -3.55 25.78
N THR A 305 1.47 -3.81 26.57
CA THR A 305 1.61 -4.06 28.02
C THR A 305 0.90 -5.34 28.44
N GLN A 306 1.23 -5.83 29.63
CA GLN A 306 0.49 -6.93 30.26
C GLN A 306 -0.86 -6.48 30.86
N ALA A 307 -1.26 -5.21 30.65
CA ALA A 307 -2.43 -4.63 31.28
C ALA A 307 -3.74 -5.34 30.88
N SER A 308 -4.73 -5.25 31.77
CA SER A 308 -6.03 -5.93 31.68
C SER A 308 -6.95 -5.34 30.61
N MET A 309 -8.07 -6.01 30.37
CA MET A 309 -9.16 -5.67 29.42
C MET A 309 -9.74 -4.24 29.54
N GLN A 310 -9.28 -3.40 30.48
CA GLN A 310 -9.78 -2.05 30.72
C GLN A 310 -9.27 -1.00 29.73
N GLN A 311 -8.23 -1.30 28.94
CA GLN A 311 -7.68 -0.38 27.93
C GLN A 311 -8.25 -0.68 26.54
N SER A 312 -9.56 -0.56 26.44
CA SER A 312 -10.29 -0.89 25.21
C SER A 312 -10.21 0.21 24.16
N PHE A 313 -10.12 -0.20 22.90
CA PHE A 313 -10.32 0.67 21.75
C PHE A 313 -11.72 0.44 21.21
N ILE A 314 -12.37 1.50 20.76
CA ILE A 314 -13.64 1.44 20.05
C ILE A 314 -13.33 1.37 18.55
N ILE A 315 -13.85 0.36 17.88
CA ILE A 315 -13.87 0.31 16.41
C ILE A 315 -14.90 1.31 15.92
N SER A 316 -14.51 2.19 15.00
CA SER A 316 -15.46 3.04 14.28
C SER A 316 -15.34 2.79 12.78
N THR A 317 -16.32 2.11 12.18
CA THR A 317 -16.39 1.90 10.73
C THR A 317 -17.05 3.10 10.07
N ILE A 318 -16.74 3.35 8.80
CA ILE A 318 -17.19 4.60 8.14
C ILE A 318 -18.64 4.51 7.62
N ASP A 319 -19.13 3.28 7.46
CA ASP A 319 -20.48 2.96 7.00
C ASP A 319 -21.39 2.46 8.13
N ASN A 320 -20.91 2.49 9.39
CA ASN A 320 -21.60 2.00 10.58
C ASN A 320 -22.02 0.51 10.45
N GLN A 321 -21.24 -0.29 9.73
CA GLN A 321 -21.46 -1.73 9.54
C GLN A 321 -20.45 -2.58 10.31
N SER A 322 -20.68 -3.89 10.30
CA SER A 322 -19.74 -4.89 10.80
C SER A 322 -18.37 -4.76 10.16
N LEU A 323 -17.34 -5.06 10.94
CA LEU A 323 -15.96 -5.07 10.49
C LEU A 323 -15.71 -6.26 9.56
N ILE A 324 -15.17 -5.97 8.38
CA ILE A 324 -14.80 -6.97 7.37
C ILE A 324 -13.40 -6.68 6.83
N ILE A 325 -12.75 -7.68 6.22
CA ILE A 325 -11.45 -7.50 5.56
C ILE A 325 -11.54 -6.44 4.44
N GLY A 326 -10.53 -5.58 4.34
CA GLY A 326 -10.38 -4.56 3.31
C GLY A 326 -11.23 -3.30 3.51
N LYS A 327 -12.18 -3.29 4.46
CA LYS A 327 -12.96 -2.08 4.77
C LYS A 327 -12.23 -1.16 5.76
N PRO A 328 -12.20 0.15 5.51
CA PRO A 328 -11.53 1.08 6.41
C PRO A 328 -12.30 1.35 7.70
N PHE A 329 -11.57 1.53 8.79
CA PHE A 329 -12.08 1.83 10.12
C PHE A 329 -11.08 2.68 10.92
N PHE A 330 -11.55 3.24 12.04
CA PHE A 330 -10.74 3.92 13.04
C PHE A 330 -10.67 3.11 14.32
N LEU A 331 -9.57 3.30 15.05
CA LEU A 331 -9.41 2.83 16.42
C LEU A 331 -9.40 4.05 17.34
N PHE A 332 -10.45 4.19 18.15
CA PHE A 332 -10.64 5.32 19.06
C PHE A 332 -10.40 4.87 20.50
N TYR A 333 -9.53 5.56 21.21
CA TYR A 333 -9.25 5.32 22.61
C TYR A 333 -10.06 6.30 23.46
N GLN A 334 -11.17 5.81 24.00
CA GLN A 334 -12.14 6.63 24.73
C GLN A 334 -11.55 7.38 25.93
N PRO A 335 -10.69 6.78 26.79
CA PRO A 335 -10.20 7.47 27.98
C PRO A 335 -9.47 8.79 27.70
N LEU A 336 -8.78 8.89 26.55
CA LEU A 336 -8.10 10.12 26.14
C LEU A 336 -8.85 10.92 25.06
N ASN A 337 -9.95 10.39 24.53
CA ASN A 337 -10.65 10.95 23.38
C ASN A 337 -9.72 11.14 22.16
N LYS A 338 -8.95 10.11 21.80
CA LYS A 338 -7.94 10.17 20.71
C LYS A 338 -8.04 8.99 19.74
N TYR A 339 -7.47 9.16 18.55
CA TYR A 339 -7.44 8.15 17.51
C TYR A 339 -6.03 7.56 17.34
N LEU A 340 -5.95 6.24 17.13
CA LEU A 340 -4.71 5.57 16.76
C LEU A 340 -4.31 5.99 15.35
N CYS A 341 -3.05 6.36 15.19
CA CYS A 341 -2.51 6.94 13.98
C CYS A 341 -1.10 6.43 13.72
N GLN A 342 -0.74 6.27 12.44
CA GLN A 342 0.66 6.22 12.05
C GLN A 342 1.26 7.61 12.19
N GLY A 343 2.26 7.75 13.06
CA GLY A 343 3.02 8.98 13.23
C GLY A 343 3.93 9.28 12.04
N PRO A 344 4.31 10.56 11.85
CA PRO A 344 5.20 10.97 10.76
C PRO A 344 6.69 10.71 11.08
N SER A 345 7.01 10.35 12.31
CA SER A 345 8.38 10.12 12.77
C SER A 345 8.76 8.65 12.77
N ILE A 346 10.03 8.39 12.47
CA ILE A 346 10.66 7.10 12.64
C ILE A 346 10.71 6.77 14.13
N SER A 347 10.53 5.50 14.47
CA SER A 347 10.58 5.00 15.84
C SER A 347 11.97 5.17 16.46
N GLU A 348 12.03 5.34 17.78
CA GLU A 348 13.29 5.58 18.52
C GLU A 348 14.34 4.47 18.29
N MET A 349 13.87 3.23 18.15
CA MET A 349 14.74 2.03 18.13
C MET A 349 14.84 1.36 16.77
N GLN A 350 14.11 1.85 15.77
CA GLN A 350 14.00 1.21 14.46
C GLN A 350 14.10 2.24 13.34
N GLN A 351 15.13 2.14 12.50
CA GLN A 351 15.41 3.14 11.46
C GLN A 351 14.44 3.09 10.27
N THR A 352 13.63 2.05 10.15
CA THR A 352 12.71 1.81 9.02
C THR A 352 11.25 1.72 9.42
N GLN A 353 10.95 1.82 10.71
CA GLN A 353 9.58 1.74 11.24
C GLN A 353 9.14 3.11 11.70
N TYR A 354 7.85 3.42 11.51
CA TYR A 354 7.26 4.66 11.98
C TYR A 354 6.61 4.45 13.35
N GLU A 355 6.48 5.50 14.14
CA GLU A 355 5.78 5.41 15.42
C GLU A 355 4.28 5.13 15.22
N ALA A 356 3.67 4.35 16.11
CA ALA A 356 2.22 4.35 16.30
C ALA A 356 1.88 5.29 17.47
N ILE A 357 1.01 6.27 17.23
CA ILE A 357 0.70 7.34 18.18
C ILE A 357 -0.80 7.57 18.31
N MET A 358 -1.21 8.20 19.40
CA MET A 358 -2.58 8.73 19.55
C MET A 358 -2.63 10.22 19.26
N VAL A 359 -3.62 10.64 18.47
CA VAL A 359 -3.80 12.03 18.04
C VAL A 359 -5.23 12.52 18.30
N ASP A 360 -5.38 13.83 18.52
CA ASP A 360 -6.67 14.45 18.81
C ASP A 360 -7.51 14.69 17.54
N LYS A 361 -6.86 14.90 16.40
CA LYS A 361 -7.51 15.17 15.11
C LYS A 361 -7.42 13.95 14.20
N ILE A 362 -8.56 13.55 13.64
CA ILE A 362 -8.59 12.52 12.60
C ILE A 362 -7.83 13.03 11.38
N THR A 363 -6.93 12.20 10.87
CA THR A 363 -6.20 12.40 9.63
C THR A 363 -6.21 11.12 8.81
N ASN A 364 -5.80 11.16 7.54
CA ASN A 364 -5.72 9.96 6.70
C ASN A 364 -4.82 8.85 7.31
N SER A 365 -3.86 9.23 8.16
CA SER A 365 -2.99 8.30 8.88
C SER A 365 -3.68 7.62 10.07
N CYS A 366 -4.89 8.03 10.46
CA CYS A 366 -5.72 7.37 11.47
C CYS A 366 -6.56 6.23 10.90
N LEU A 367 -6.58 6.06 9.57
CA LEU A 367 -7.43 5.08 8.92
C LEU A 367 -6.70 3.75 8.77
N TRP A 368 -7.37 2.68 9.19
CA TRP A 368 -6.84 1.33 9.21
C TRP A 368 -7.74 0.40 8.41
N VAL A 369 -7.20 -0.71 7.92
CA VAL A 369 -7.92 -1.82 7.31
C VAL A 369 -7.42 -3.13 7.89
N ILE A 370 -8.30 -4.12 7.99
CA ILE A 370 -7.85 -5.49 8.22
C ILE A 370 -7.41 -6.02 6.86
N GLU A 371 -6.12 -6.31 6.75
CA GLU A 371 -5.51 -6.80 5.52
C GLU A 371 -5.84 -8.27 5.30
N LYS A 372 -5.78 -9.08 6.37
CA LYS A 372 -5.92 -10.53 6.28
C LYS A 372 -6.25 -11.16 7.63
N LYS A 373 -7.03 -12.24 7.60
CA LYS A 373 -7.15 -13.21 8.70
C LYS A 373 -6.10 -14.31 8.56
N ILE A 374 -5.34 -14.55 9.63
CA ILE A 374 -4.35 -15.61 9.71
C ILE A 374 -5.05 -16.91 10.15
N LYS A 375 -4.70 -18.02 9.48
CA LYS A 375 -5.26 -19.34 9.78
C LYS A 375 -4.63 -19.96 11.04
#